data_AF-A0A139WQ84-F1
#
_entry.id   AF-A0A139WQ84-F1
#
_cell.length_a   1.000
_cell.length_b   1.000
_cell.length_c   1.000
_cell.angle_alpha   90.00
_cell.angle_beta   90.00
_cell.angle_gamma   90.00
#
_symmetry.space_group_name_H-M   'P 1'
#
loop_
_entity.id
_entity.type
_entity.pdbx_description
1 polymer ?
#
loop_
_entity_poly.entity_id
_entity_poly.type
_entity_poly.pdbx_seq_one_letter_code
_entity_poly.pdbx_strand_id
1 'polypeptide(L)'
;MQAVQTKEPTLSQVNQAINAILETLGNPESDLHKKALAAFQSSDHQTVKRLALLNPADYYCKCLGYLGGALKLTPNTDTILAESIRAAADHVREKSLLHLAEKIGEALN
;
A
#
# COMPACT_ATOMS: atom_id res chain seq x y z
N MET A 1 -29.72 -4.61 -2.45
CA MET A 1 -28.35 -4.93 -2.90
C MET A 1 -28.43 -5.22 -4.39
N GLN A 2 -27.94 -4.31 -5.24
CA GLN A 2 -27.86 -4.57 -6.69
C GLN A 2 -26.85 -5.69 -6.91
N ALA A 3 -27.21 -6.68 -7.73
CA ALA A 3 -26.28 -7.70 -8.18
C ALA A 3 -25.17 -6.98 -8.96
N VAL A 4 -24.00 -6.87 -8.35
CA VAL A 4 -22.82 -6.32 -9.02
C VAL A 4 -22.46 -7.33 -10.09
N GLN A 5 -22.59 -6.92 -11.34
CA GLN A 5 -22.12 -7.70 -12.47
C GLN A 5 -20.60 -7.78 -12.33
N THR A 6 -20.09 -8.92 -11.86
CA THR A 6 -18.67 -9.15 -11.60
C THR A 6 -17.92 -9.30 -12.92
N LYS A 7 -17.64 -8.17 -13.56
CA LYS A 7 -16.73 -8.08 -14.70
C LYS A 7 -15.31 -7.99 -14.16
N GLU A 8 -14.41 -8.82 -14.68
CA GLU A 8 -12.99 -8.72 -14.34
C GLU A 8 -12.47 -7.30 -14.66
N PRO A 9 -11.68 -6.69 -13.75
CA PRO A 9 -11.18 -5.34 -13.93
C PRO A 9 -10.18 -5.28 -15.09
N THR A 10 -10.29 -4.24 -15.91
CA THR A 10 -9.29 -3.96 -16.95
C THR A 10 -7.99 -3.42 -16.34
N LEU A 11 -6.88 -3.53 -17.07
CA LEU A 11 -5.59 -2.95 -16.63
C LEU A 11 -5.70 -1.45 -16.29
N SER A 12 -6.48 -0.70 -17.08
CA SER A 12 -6.70 0.72 -16.84
C SER A 12 -7.39 0.98 -15.49
N GLN A 13 -8.43 0.21 -15.16
CA GLN A 13 -9.12 0.30 -13.87
C GLN A 13 -8.20 -0.09 -12.71
N VAL A 14 -7.39 -1.14 -12.87
CA VAL A 14 -6.42 -1.56 -11.85
C VAL A 14 -5.36 -0.48 -11.63
N ASN A 15 -4.84 0.14 -12.70
CA ASN A 15 -3.88 1.23 -12.56
C ASN A 15 -4.48 2.47 -11.86
N GLN A 16 -5.75 2.80 -12.13
CA GLN A 16 -6.44 3.88 -11.42
C GLN A 16 -6.58 3.54 -9.92
N ALA A 17 -6.95 2.30 -9.58
CA ALA A 17 -7.02 1.86 -8.20
C ALA A 17 -5.65 1.89 -7.50
N ILE A 18 -4.59 1.43 -8.18
CA ILE A 18 -3.22 1.50 -7.69
C ILE A 18 -2.83 2.95 -7.38
N ASN A 19 -3.11 3.89 -8.28
CA ASN A 19 -2.79 5.30 -8.08
C ASN A 19 -3.51 5.87 -6.85
N ALA A 20 -4.80 5.60 -6.69
CA ALA A 20 -5.57 6.03 -5.51
C ALA A 20 -5.01 5.45 -4.19
N ILE A 21 -4.57 4.18 -4.23
CA ILE A 21 -3.93 3.53 -3.08
C ILE A 21 -2.58 4.18 -2.76
N LEU A 22 -1.75 4.48 -3.78
CA LEU A 22 -0.46 5.13 -3.60
C LEU A 22 -0.61 6.57 -3.08
N GLU A 23 -1.61 7.31 -3.56
CA GLU A 23 -1.94 8.64 -3.04
C GLU A 23 -2.30 8.58 -1.54
N THR A 24 -3.09 7.57 -1.15
CA THR A 24 -3.44 7.32 0.26
C THR A 24 -2.23 6.90 1.08
N LEU A 25 -1.38 6.02 0.52
CA LEU A 25 -0.17 5.53 1.17
C LEU A 25 0.81 6.69 1.48
N GLY A 26 0.84 7.70 0.61
CA GLY A 26 1.62 8.91 0.80
C GLY A 26 3.13 8.74 0.64
N ASN A 27 3.85 9.76 1.10
CA ASN A 27 5.29 9.85 0.94
C ASN A 27 6.05 8.87 1.85
N PRO A 28 7.18 8.32 1.40
CA PRO A 28 8.02 7.45 2.23
C PRO A 28 8.61 8.22 3.41
N GLU A 29 8.56 7.63 4.61
CA GLU A 29 9.02 8.24 5.88
C GLU A 29 10.34 7.65 6.39
N SER A 30 10.79 6.55 5.78
CA SER A 30 12.03 5.86 6.14
C SER A 30 12.82 5.46 4.89
N ASP A 31 14.09 5.13 5.06
CA ASP A 31 14.92 4.64 3.95
C ASP A 31 14.43 3.28 3.43
N LEU A 32 13.81 2.47 4.30
CA LEU A 32 13.11 1.26 3.89
C LEU A 32 11.95 1.58 2.95
N HIS A 33 11.10 2.56 3.29
CA HIS A 33 9.98 2.98 2.43
C HIS A 33 10.48 3.52 1.09
N LYS A 34 11.53 4.35 1.10
CA LYS A 34 12.14 4.87 -0.14
C LYS A 34 12.63 3.73 -1.03
N LYS A 35 13.31 2.73 -0.45
CA LYS A 35 13.80 1.56 -1.18
C LYS A 35 12.65 0.72 -1.75
N ALA A 36 11.59 0.51 -0.98
CA ALA A 36 10.41 -0.23 -1.42
C ALA A 36 9.67 0.51 -2.55
N LEU A 37 9.47 1.82 -2.42
CA LEU A 37 8.83 2.65 -3.44
C LEU A 37 9.64 2.68 -4.73
N ALA A 38 10.96 2.87 -4.64
CA ALA A 38 11.84 2.86 -5.80
C ALA A 38 11.80 1.51 -6.55
N ALA A 39 11.83 0.40 -5.81
CA ALA A 39 11.69 -0.94 -6.40
C ALA A 39 10.30 -1.15 -7.04
N PHE A 40 9.24 -0.59 -6.45
CA PHE A 40 7.90 -0.66 -7.04
C PHE A 40 7.84 0.13 -8.36
N GLN A 41 8.37 1.35 -8.37
CA GLN A 41 8.38 2.23 -9.54
C GLN A 41 9.25 1.68 -10.69
N SER A 42 10.33 0.96 -10.38
CA SER A 42 11.19 0.30 -11.37
C SER A 42 10.65 -1.05 -11.85
N SER A 43 9.42 -1.43 -11.45
CA SER A 43 8.81 -2.75 -11.73
C SER A 43 9.57 -3.94 -11.14
N ASP A 44 10.48 -3.72 -10.18
CA ASP A 44 11.15 -4.78 -9.42
C ASP A 44 10.25 -5.30 -8.29
N HIS A 45 9.14 -5.92 -8.69
CA HIS A 45 8.14 -6.44 -7.76
C HIS A 45 8.66 -7.60 -6.89
N GLN A 46 9.74 -8.28 -7.31
CA GLN A 46 10.36 -9.32 -6.50
C GLN A 46 11.06 -8.72 -5.29
N THR A 47 11.81 -7.64 -5.47
CA THR A 47 12.44 -6.92 -4.35
C THR A 47 11.39 -6.35 -3.42
N VAL A 48 10.32 -5.73 -3.94
CA VAL A 48 9.22 -5.20 -3.10
C VAL A 48 8.61 -6.29 -2.23
N LYS A 49 8.28 -7.46 -2.82
CA LYS A 49 7.74 -8.60 -2.07
C LYS A 49 8.72 -9.13 -1.02
N ARG A 50 10.01 -9.14 -1.33
CA ARG A 50 11.05 -9.55 -0.37
C ARG A 50 11.13 -8.56 0.80
N LEU A 51 11.06 -7.26 0.54
CA LEU A 51 11.06 -6.23 1.58
C LEU A 51 9.82 -6.35 2.47
N ALA A 52 8.63 -6.56 1.89
CA ALA A 52 7.40 -6.82 2.65
C ALA A 52 7.49 -8.09 3.52
N LEU A 53 8.06 -9.17 2.96
CA LEU A 53 8.25 -10.43 3.69
C LEU A 53 9.22 -10.27 4.88
N LEU A 54 10.31 -9.53 4.69
CA LEU A 54 11.32 -9.33 5.74
C LEU A 54 10.90 -8.28 6.79
N ASN A 55 9.89 -7.46 6.49
CA ASN A 55 9.37 -6.41 7.37
C ASN A 55 7.85 -6.56 7.53
N PRO A 56 7.37 -7.66 8.14
CA PRO A 56 5.94 -8.00 8.16
C PRO A 56 5.09 -7.03 8.99
N ALA A 57 5.68 -6.21 9.86
CA ALA A 57 4.98 -5.17 10.60
C ALA A 57 4.90 -3.84 9.85
N ASP A 58 5.66 -3.69 8.75
CA ASP A 58 5.74 -2.44 8.00
C ASP A 58 4.60 -2.38 6.96
N TYR A 59 3.57 -1.60 7.28
CA TYR A 59 2.39 -1.47 6.42
C TYR A 59 2.69 -0.81 5.07
N TYR A 60 3.72 0.04 5.00
CA TYR A 60 4.14 0.66 3.75
C TYR A 60 4.69 -0.38 2.77
N CYS A 61 5.62 -1.21 3.24
CA CYS A 61 6.17 -2.31 2.48
C CYS A 61 5.10 -3.35 2.13
N LYS A 62 4.20 -3.68 3.06
CA LYS A 62 3.07 -4.58 2.81
C LYS A 62 2.18 -4.08 1.67
N CYS A 63 1.79 -2.81 1.71
CA CYS A 63 0.95 -2.21 0.66
C CYS A 63 1.59 -2.37 -0.72
N LEU A 64 2.84 -1.96 -0.88
CA LEU A 64 3.58 -2.09 -2.13
C LEU A 64 3.79 -3.56 -2.55
N GLY A 65 4.02 -4.45 -1.59
CA GLY A 65 4.18 -5.89 -1.80
C GLY A 65 2.94 -6.54 -2.41
N TYR A 66 1.76 -6.16 -1.93
CA TYR A 66 0.48 -6.55 -2.53
C TYR A 66 0.32 -5.93 -3.92
N LEU A 67 0.53 -4.62 -4.08
CA LEU A 67 0.31 -3.92 -5.35
C LEU A 67 1.11 -4.53 -6.51
N GLY A 68 2.34 -5.01 -6.27
CA GLY A 68 3.15 -5.69 -7.28
C GLY A 68 2.52 -7.01 -7.81
N GLY A 69 1.51 -7.54 -7.14
CA GLY A 69 0.69 -8.66 -7.63
C GLY A 69 -0.52 -8.23 -8.47
N ALA A 70 -1.09 -7.04 -8.24
CA ALA A 70 -2.33 -6.59 -8.87
C ALA A 70 -2.15 -6.37 -10.39
N LEU A 71 -0.97 -5.92 -10.80
CA LEU A 71 -0.61 -5.64 -12.19
C LEU A 71 -0.66 -6.87 -13.12
N LYS A 72 -0.75 -8.09 -12.56
CA LYS A 72 -0.82 -9.34 -13.33
C LYS A 72 -2.24 -9.72 -13.78
N LEU A 73 -3.27 -8.98 -13.38
CA LEU A 73 -4.68 -9.24 -13.71
C LEU A 73 -5.06 -10.71 -13.49
N THR A 74 -4.93 -11.17 -12.25
CA THR A 74 -5.28 -12.55 -11.87
C THR A 74 -6.68 -12.57 -11.27
N PRO A 75 -7.32 -13.74 -11.10
CA PRO A 75 -8.58 -13.85 -10.35
C PRO A 75 -8.49 -13.29 -8.91
N ASN A 76 -7.28 -13.16 -8.36
CA ASN A 76 -7.03 -12.60 -7.06
C ASN A 76 -6.84 -11.08 -7.06
N THR A 77 -6.99 -10.38 -8.20
CA THR A 77 -6.75 -8.93 -8.28
C THR A 77 -7.60 -8.16 -7.28
N ASP A 78 -8.88 -8.50 -7.12
CA ASP A 78 -9.75 -7.84 -6.13
C ASP A 78 -9.26 -8.08 -4.69
N THR A 79 -8.85 -9.30 -4.37
CA THR A 79 -8.24 -9.63 -3.07
C THR A 79 -6.96 -8.84 -2.84
N ILE A 80 -6.10 -8.75 -3.85
CA ILE A 80 -4.84 -8.01 -3.75
C ILE A 80 -5.11 -6.52 -3.52
N LEU A 81 -6.04 -5.92 -4.28
CA LEU A 81 -6.44 -4.52 -4.09
C LEU A 81 -7.03 -4.30 -2.70
N ALA A 82 -7.87 -5.22 -2.21
CA ALA A 82 -8.43 -5.14 -0.86
C ALA A 82 -7.34 -5.17 0.22
N GLU A 83 -6.36 -6.06 0.12
CA GLU A 83 -5.23 -6.11 1.07
C GLU A 83 -4.35 -4.86 0.98
N SER A 84 -4.11 -4.35 -0.23
CA SER A 84 -3.39 -3.09 -0.44
C SER A 84 -4.10 -1.89 0.20
N ILE A 85 -5.43 -1.80 0.06
CA ILE A 85 -6.23 -0.73 0.69
C ILE A 85 -6.08 -0.77 2.22
N ARG A 86 -6.22 -1.96 2.82
CA ARG A 86 -6.08 -2.10 4.29
C ARG A 86 -4.68 -1.71 4.75
N ALA A 87 -3.64 -2.19 4.07
CA ALA A 87 -2.27 -1.84 4.41
C ALA A 87 -1.99 -0.32 4.27
N ALA A 88 -2.49 0.34 3.22
CA ALA A 88 -2.36 1.78 3.10
C ALA A 88 -3.07 2.53 4.25
N ALA A 89 -4.30 2.13 4.58
CA ALA A 89 -5.06 2.72 5.67
C ALA A 89 -4.38 2.52 7.04
N ASP A 90 -3.83 1.33 7.29
CA ASP A 90 -3.10 1.04 8.54
C ASP A 90 -1.83 1.89 8.66
N HIS A 91 -1.07 2.07 7.57
CA HIS A 91 0.10 2.96 7.58
C HIS A 91 -0.29 4.40 7.95
N VAL A 92 -1.33 4.95 7.32
CA VAL A 92 -1.83 6.31 7.61
C VAL A 92 -2.30 6.42 9.05
N ARG A 93 -3.04 5.42 9.55
CA ARG A 93 -3.52 5.39 10.93
C ARG A 93 -2.36 5.45 11.93
N GLU A 94 -1.32 4.63 11.74
CA GLU A 94 -0.16 4.62 12.62
C GLU A 94 0.60 5.94 12.59
N LYS A 95 0.83 6.47 11.38
CA LYS A 95 1.44 7.78 11.20
C LYS A 95 0.66 8.88 11.92
N SER A 96 -0.67 8.91 11.77
CA SER A 96 -1.51 9.91 12.44
C SER A 96 -1.43 9.80 13.96
N LEU A 97 -1.42 8.58 14.51
CA LEU A 97 -1.29 8.36 15.95
C LEU A 97 0.06 8.83 16.49
N LEU A 98 1.17 8.48 15.81
CA LEU A 98 2.51 8.91 16.20
C LEU A 98 2.64 10.44 16.16
N HIS A 99 2.18 11.06 15.07
CA HIS A 99 2.21 12.52 14.93
C HIS A 99 1.44 13.24 16.05
N LEU A 100 0.24 12.75 16.39
CA LEU A 100 -0.56 13.33 17.47
C LEU A 100 0.10 13.12 18.84
N ALA A 101 0.66 11.93 19.09
CA ALA A 101 1.37 11.65 20.34
C ALA A 101 2.60 12.55 20.51
N GLU A 102 3.38 12.77 19.46
CA GLU A 102 4.51 13.71 19.46
C GLU A 102 4.04 15.13 19.77
N LYS A 103 3.01 15.63 19.07
CA LYS A 103 2.47 16.98 19.28
C LYS A 103 1.93 17.20 20.69
N ILE A 104 1.26 16.20 21.25
CA ILE A 104 0.77 16.25 22.64
C ILE A 104 1.97 16.22 23.60
N GLY A 105 2.98 15.38 23.34
CA GLY A 105 4.21 15.33 24.12
C GLY A 105 4.98 16.66 24.14
N GLU A 106 5.05 17.35 23.01
CA GLU A 106 5.62 18.70 22.89
C GLU A 106 4.80 19.76 23.65
N ALA A 107 3.46 19.62 23.69
CA ALA A 107 2.58 20.59 24.34
C ALA A 107 2.50 20.42 25.87
N LEU A 108 2.81 19.23 26.38
CA LEU A 108 2.74 18.90 27.81
C LEU A 108 4.10 18.95 28.54
N ASN A 109 5.21 19.14 27.81
CA ASN A 109 6.56 19.30 28.37
C ASN A 109 7.12 20.70 28.07
#